data_AF-A0A4Q3HWT8-F1
#
_entry.id   AF-A0A4Q3HWT8-F1
#
_cell.length_a   1.000
_cell.length_b   1.000
_cell.length_c   1.000
_cell.angle_alpha   90.00
_cell.angle_beta   90.00
_cell.angle_gamma   90.00
#
_symmetry.space_group_name_H-M   'P 1'
#
loop_
_entity.id
_entity.type
_entity.pdbx_description
1 polymer ?
#
loop_
_entity_poly.entity_id
_entity_poly.type
_entity_poly.pdbx_seq_one_letter_code
_entity_poly.pdbx_strand_id
1 'polypeptide(L)' 'MNTPAFNAAMEPRELDFLQHVFDAACAERGLSGESTAAKNLAAEIIDLYQHGACDEGALQHRLDLSGLLKSQD' A
#
# COMPACT_ATOMS: atom_id res chain seq x y z
N MET A 1 -2.65 26.97 -16.10
CA MET A 1 -2.17 25.62 -15.74
C MET A 1 -2.16 25.55 -14.23
N ASN A 2 -3.18 24.95 -13.61
CA ASN A 2 -3.19 24.69 -12.17
C ASN A 2 -2.43 23.38 -11.96
N THR A 3 -1.22 23.46 -11.44
CA THR A 3 -0.55 22.31 -10.83
C THR A 3 -1.38 21.97 -9.59
N PRO A 4 -2.10 20.82 -9.54
CA PRO A 4 -2.77 20.44 -8.31
C PRO A 4 -1.69 20.29 -7.25
N ALA A 5 -1.76 21.18 -6.25
CA ALA A 5 -0.88 21.15 -5.11
C ALA A 5 -0.99 19.77 -4.47
N PHE A 6 0.09 18.99 -4.63
CA PHE A 6 0.36 17.71 -4.00
C PHE A 6 0.61 17.91 -2.49
N ASN A 7 -0.27 18.67 -1.84
CA ASN A 7 -0.30 19.02 -0.42
C ASN A 7 -1.75 18.85 0.09
N ALA A 8 -2.51 17.92 -0.49
CA ALA A 8 -3.73 17.46 0.16
C ALA A 8 -3.26 16.63 1.36
N ALA A 9 -3.49 17.15 2.56
CA ALA A 9 -3.41 16.33 3.77
C ALA A 9 -4.25 15.07 3.50
N MET A 10 -3.63 13.89 3.55
CA MET A 10 -4.35 12.62 3.41
C MET A 10 -5.54 12.65 4.34
N GLU A 11 -6.74 12.50 3.80
CA GLU A 11 -7.93 12.44 4.63
C GLU A 11 -7.84 11.24 5.57
N PRO A 12 -8.43 11.31 6.76
CA PRO A 12 -8.41 10.19 7.72
C PRO A 12 -8.93 8.89 7.11
N ARG A 13 -9.82 8.97 6.10
CA ARG A 13 -10.30 7.81 5.35
C ARG A 13 -9.24 7.18 4.45
N GLU A 14 -8.37 8.00 3.85
CA GLU A 14 -7.25 7.53 3.02
C GLU A 14 -6.17 6.88 3.90
N LEU A 15 -5.90 7.46 5.08
CA LEU A 15 -5.02 6.86 6.08
C LEU A 15 -5.54 5.51 6.58
N ASP A 16 -6.84 5.40 6.88
CA ASP A 16 -7.47 4.14 7.30
C ASP A 16 -7.34 3.07 6.21
N PHE A 17 -7.56 3.46 4.94
CA PHE A 17 -7.36 2.59 3.79
C PHE A 17 -5.91 2.10 3.66
N LEU A 18 -4.92 3.02 3.70
CA LEU A 18 -3.50 2.66 3.62
C LEU A 18 -3.08 1.77 4.78
N GLN A 19 -3.60 2.02 5.98
CA GLN A 19 -3.37 1.22 7.17
C GLN A 19 -3.95 -0.19 7.01
N HIS A 20 -5.14 -0.33 6.42
CA HIS A 20 -5.78 -1.62 6.18
C HIS A 20 -5.01 -2.47 5.16
N VAL A 21 -4.57 -1.86 4.05
CA VAL A 21 -3.72 -2.51 3.04
C VAL A 21 -2.40 -2.95 3.64
N PHE A 22 -1.79 -2.09 4.47
CA PHE A 22 -0.56 -2.42 5.18
C PHE A 22 -0.76 -3.60 6.13
N ASP A 23 -1.81 -3.59 6.95
CA ASP A 23 -2.09 -4.66 7.92
C ASP A 23 -2.33 -6.00 7.22
N ALA A 24 -3.13 -6.01 6.14
CA ALA A 24 -3.34 -7.19 5.31
C ALA A 24 -2.03 -7.71 4.73
N ALA A 25 -1.22 -6.84 4.13
CA ALA A 25 0.07 -7.22 3.55
C ALA A 25 1.09 -7.70 4.60
N CYS A 26 1.02 -7.16 5.82
CA CYS A 26 1.84 -7.56 6.96
C CYS A 26 1.42 -8.96 7.45
N ALA A 27 0.11 -9.20 7.60
CA ALA A 27 -0.46 -10.49 7.97
C ALA A 27 -0.15 -11.58 6.94
N GLU A 28 -0.26 -11.28 5.64
CA GLU A 28 0.03 -12.23 4.57
C GLU A 28 1.52 -12.59 4.47
N ARG A 29 2.41 -11.63 4.73
CA ARG A 29 3.86 -11.87 4.74
C ARG A 29 4.38 -12.39 6.08
N GLY A 30 3.52 -12.55 7.09
CA GLY A 30 3.92 -12.91 8.45
C GLY A 30 4.90 -11.90 9.07
N LEU A 31 4.82 -10.64 8.64
CA LEU A 31 5.67 -9.56 9.12
C LEU A 31 5.11 -9.03 10.44
N SER A 32 6.01 -8.69 11.37
CA SER A 32 5.62 -7.90 12.54
C SER A 32 5.70 -6.42 12.14
N GLY A 33 4.69 -5.60 12.46
CA GLY A 33 4.58 -4.20 12.03
C GLY A 33 5.76 -3.30 12.43
N GLU A 34 6.58 -3.75 13.38
CA GLU A 34 7.80 -3.11 13.88
C GLU A 34 9.06 -3.47 13.07
N SER A 35 8.96 -4.47 12.18
CA SER A 35 10.08 -4.97 11.39
C SER A 35 10.49 -3.96 10.32
N THR A 36 11.78 -3.91 10.00
CA THR A 36 12.31 -3.08 8.90
C THR A 36 11.60 -3.37 7.57
N ALA A 37 11.23 -4.64 7.33
CA ALA A 37 10.44 -5.04 6.16
C ALA A 37 9.05 -4.40 6.15
N ALA A 38 8.37 -4.32 7.29
CA ALA A 38 7.07 -3.68 7.41
C ALA A 38 7.19 -2.15 7.21
N LYS A 39 8.22 -1.51 7.78
CA LYS A 39 8.48 -0.09 7.52
C LYS A 39 8.75 0.23 6.04
N ASN A 40 9.51 -0.61 5.35
CA ASN A 40 9.72 -0.48 3.90
C ASN A 40 8.42 -0.66 3.12
N LEU A 41 7.60 -1.65 3.51
CA LEU A 41 6.29 -1.90 2.89
C LEU A 41 5.35 -0.70 3.04
N ALA A 42 5.26 -0.12 4.23
CA ALA A 42 4.47 1.09 4.48
C ALA A 42 4.95 2.27 3.63
N ALA A 43 6.28 2.45 3.51
CA ALA A 43 6.85 3.50 2.67
C ALA A 43 6.54 3.31 1.19
N GLU A 44 6.61 2.08 0.67
CA GLU A 44 6.19 1.76 -0.70
C GLU A 44 4.70 2.04 -0.92
N ILE A 45 3.83 1.58 -0.02
CA ILE A 45 2.37 1.82 -0.11
C ILE A 45 2.07 3.32 -0.21
N ILE A 46 2.72 4.14 0.61
CA ILE A 46 2.54 5.59 0.63
C ILE A 46 3.10 6.23 -0.66
N ASP A 47 4.30 5.82 -1.11
CA ASP A 47 4.91 6.33 -2.36
C ASP A 47 4.02 6.03 -3.57
N LEU A 48 3.53 4.79 -3.67
CA LEU A 48 2.61 4.34 -4.72
C LEU A 48 1.32 5.16 -4.74
N TYR A 49 0.72 5.35 -3.56
CA TYR A 49 -0.49 6.13 -3.40
C TYR A 49 -0.28 7.58 -3.83
N GLN A 50 0.83 8.19 -3.38
CA GLN A 50 1.25 9.52 -3.78
C GLN A 50 1.45 9.61 -5.29
N HIS A 51 2.06 8.61 -5.93
CA HIS A 51 2.26 8.60 -7.38
C HIS A 51 0.96 8.44 -8.20
N GLY A 52 -0.21 8.34 -7.55
CA GLY A 52 -1.51 8.25 -8.19
C GLY A 52 -2.07 6.84 -8.31
N ALA A 53 -1.43 5.84 -7.67
CA ALA A 53 -2.02 4.51 -7.49
C ALA A 53 -3.03 4.56 -6.34
N CYS A 54 -4.18 5.17 -6.59
CA CYS A 54 -5.29 5.27 -5.62
C CYS A 54 -6.13 3.96 -5.56
N ASP A 55 -5.79 2.96 -6.37
CA ASP A 55 -6.57 1.73 -6.47
C ASP A 55 -5.94 0.61 -5.64
N GLU A 56 -6.73 0.05 -4.72
CA GLU A 56 -6.32 -1.07 -3.85
C GLU A 56 -5.81 -2.25 -4.66
N GLY A 57 -6.43 -2.53 -5.82
CA GLY A 57 -6.01 -3.59 -6.71
C GLY A 57 -4.65 -3.30 -7.34
N ALA A 58 -4.36 -2.05 -7.68
CA ALA A 58 -3.07 -1.64 -8.24
C ALA A 58 -1.95 -1.69 -7.19
N LEU A 59 -2.24 -1.28 -5.94
CA LEU A 59 -1.34 -1.41 -4.80
C LEU A 59 -1.03 -2.88 -4.52
N GLN A 60 -2.05 -3.73 -4.36
CA GLN A 60 -1.87 -5.16 -4.12
C GLN A 60 -1.13 -5.88 -5.25
N HIS A 61 -1.40 -5.50 -6.51
CA HIS A 61 -0.70 -6.06 -7.67
C HIS A 61 0.78 -5.65 -7.71
N ARG A 62 1.10 -4.38 -7.41
CA ARG A 62 2.49 -3.89 -7.40
C ARG A 62 3.30 -4.41 -6.21
N LEU A 63 2.64 -4.64 -5.07
CA LEU A 63 3.24 -5.25 -3.87
C LEU A 63 3.43 -6.77 -4.01
N ASP A 64 3.08 -7.33 -5.17
CA ASP A 64 3.15 -8.76 -5.49
C ASP A 64 2.35 -9.63 -4.50
N LEU A 65 1.30 -9.07 -3.87
CA LEU A 65 0.35 -9.86 -3.07
C LEU A 65 -0.50 -10.76 -3.98
N SER A 66 -0.61 -10.40 -5.27
CA SER A 66 -1.22 -11.25 -6.31
C SER A 66 -0.44 -12.56 -6.60
N GLY A 67 0.79 -12.72 -6.08
CA GLY A 67 1.62 -13.90 -6.30
C GLY A 67 1.10 -15.19 -5.66
N LEU A 68 0.19 -15.11 -4.68
CA LEU A 68 -0.35 -16.29 -3.97
C LEU A 68 -1.50 -17.01 -4.71
N LEU A 69 -2.11 -16.39 -5.74
CA LEU A 69 -3.17 -17.04 -6.56
C LEU A 69 -2.63 -17.69 -7.85
N LYS A 70 -1.32 -17.87 -7.99
CA LYS A 70 -0.70 -18.61 -9.12
C LYS A 70 0.11 -19.83 -8.70
N SER A 71 -0.32 -20.57 -7.67
CA SER A 71 -0.09 -22.02 -7.66
C SER A 71 -1.16 -22.65 -8.57
N GLN A 72 -0.85 -22.68 -9.86
CA GLN A 72 -1.53 -23.55 -10.82
C GLN A 72 -1.22 -25.01 -10.46
N ASP A 73 -2.28 -25.80 -10.31
CA ASP A 73 -2.29 -27.23 -10.65
C ASP A 73 -2.68 -27.36 -12.12
#